data_AF-A0A369I9N5-F1
#
_entry.id   AF-A0A369I9N5-F1
#
_cell.length_a   1.000
_cell.length_b   1.000
_cell.length_c   1.000
_cell.angle_alpha   90.00
_cell.angle_beta   90.00
_cell.angle_gamma   90.00
#
_symmetry.space_group_name_H-M   'P 1'
#
loop_
_entity.id
_entity.type
_entity.pdbx_description
1 polymer ?
#
loop_
_entity_poly.entity_id
_entity_poly.type
_entity_poly.pdbx_seq_one_letter_code
_entity_poly.pdbx_strand_id
1 'polypeptide(L)'
;MKKLLFFFLLGIASAEVGAQNVPSSITSTRVFATGAGVMGIFEGRCPCQELATLLKASVSAECFKTKWSLTLLQDPQTRQPTTYELDGSFYRANRRKGSWSIVQGTKNDPNTVVYQLESDNPDETVYLMKGDENVLFFLDKNKNLLVGNELFSYTLNRVERKIKTD
;
A
#
# COMPACT_ATOMS: atom_id res chain seq x y z
N MET A 1 60.11 -30.33 24.31
CA MET A 1 58.93 -30.76 23.52
C MET A 1 57.73 -29.93 23.96
N LYS A 2 57.40 -28.83 23.26
CA LYS A 2 56.25 -27.97 23.56
C LYS A 2 55.27 -28.11 22.40
N LYS A 3 54.16 -28.83 22.62
CA LYS A 3 53.07 -28.95 21.64
C LYS A 3 52.28 -27.63 21.65
N LEU A 4 52.29 -26.91 20.53
CA LEU A 4 51.48 -25.72 20.32
C LEU A 4 50.12 -26.18 19.78
N LEU A 5 49.07 -26.09 20.62
CA LEU A 5 47.70 -26.32 20.19
C LEU A 5 47.21 -25.09 19.42
N PHE A 6 46.91 -25.25 18.14
CA PHE A 6 46.18 -24.24 17.36
C PHE A 6 44.68 -24.43 17.60
N PHE A 7 44.06 -23.48 18.30
CA PHE A 7 42.61 -23.37 18.39
C PHE A 7 42.07 -22.72 17.12
N PHE A 8 41.33 -23.48 16.32
CA PHE A 8 40.60 -22.97 15.17
C PHE A 8 39.27 -22.37 15.67
N LEU A 9 39.18 -21.04 15.73
CA LEU A 9 37.93 -20.34 15.94
C LEU A 9 37.10 -20.43 14.64
N LEU A 10 36.10 -21.31 14.62
CA LEU A 10 35.02 -21.23 13.62
C LEU A 10 34.19 -19.98 13.92
N GLY A 11 34.38 -18.94 13.11
CA GLY A 11 33.48 -17.79 13.09
C GLY A 11 32.11 -18.24 12.59
N ILE A 12 31.10 -18.14 13.45
CA ILE A 12 29.71 -18.32 13.07
C ILE A 12 29.30 -17.04 12.33
N ALA A 13 29.23 -17.08 11.00
CA ALA A 13 28.63 -15.99 10.23
C ALA A 13 27.12 -16.05 10.44
N SER A 14 26.59 -15.18 11.30
CA SER A 14 25.15 -14.93 11.37
C SER A 14 24.72 -14.29 10.04
N ALA A 15 23.94 -15.01 9.24
CA ALA A 15 23.23 -14.39 8.13
C ALA A 15 22.15 -13.48 8.71
N GLU A 16 22.41 -12.18 8.75
CA GLU A 16 21.36 -11.19 8.94
C GLU A 16 20.41 -11.31 7.76
N VAL A 17 19.26 -11.97 7.97
CA VAL A 17 18.12 -11.85 7.07
C VAL A 17 17.61 -10.43 7.23
N GLY A 18 18.24 -9.49 6.52
CA GLY A 18 17.74 -8.12 6.43
C GLY A 18 16.28 -8.15 6.01
N ALA A 19 15.46 -7.28 6.59
CA ALA A 19 14.06 -7.14 6.19
C ALA A 19 14.02 -6.87 4.67
N GLN A 20 13.56 -7.86 3.89
CA GLN A 20 13.44 -7.70 2.44
C GLN A 20 12.16 -6.92 2.15
N ASN A 21 12.32 -5.66 1.72
CA ASN A 21 11.21 -4.83 1.25
C ASN A 21 10.87 -5.20 -0.20
N VAL A 22 10.30 -6.39 -0.37
CA VAL A 22 9.86 -6.93 -1.65
C VAL A 22 8.34 -7.06 -1.67
N PRO A 23 7.69 -6.96 -2.85
CA PRO A 23 6.25 -7.13 -2.96
C PRO A 23 5.77 -8.46 -2.38
N SER A 24 4.65 -8.42 -1.66
CA SER A 24 4.06 -9.63 -1.09
C SER A 24 3.38 -10.45 -2.17
N SER A 25 3.72 -11.73 -2.22
CA SER A 25 3.13 -12.65 -3.19
C SER A 25 1.80 -13.21 -2.67
N ILE A 26 0.70 -12.93 -3.38
CA ILE A 26 -0.65 -13.28 -2.94
C ILE A 26 -1.36 -14.24 -3.90
N THR A 27 -2.28 -15.02 -3.33
CA THR A 27 -3.25 -15.82 -4.07
C THR A 27 -4.55 -15.04 -4.14
N SER A 28 -5.01 -14.72 -5.34
CA SER A 28 -6.27 -14.01 -5.57
C SER A 28 -7.02 -14.70 -6.71
N THR A 29 -8.34 -14.82 -6.56
CA THR A 29 -9.23 -15.24 -7.65
C THR A 29 -9.48 -14.12 -8.66
N ARG A 30 -9.09 -12.88 -8.32
CA ARG A 30 -9.27 -11.71 -9.18
C ARG A 30 -8.15 -11.64 -10.22
N VAL A 31 -8.51 -11.26 -11.43
CA VAL A 31 -7.54 -10.93 -12.47
C VAL A 31 -6.93 -9.58 -12.14
N PHE A 32 -5.63 -9.58 -11.85
CA PHE A 32 -4.84 -8.36 -11.68
C PHE A 32 -4.52 -7.75 -13.03
N ALA A 33 -4.58 -6.42 -13.11
CA ALA A 33 -4.06 -5.69 -14.25
C ALA A 33 -2.57 -6.02 -14.41
N THR A 34 -2.11 -6.17 -15.65
CA THR A 34 -0.71 -6.45 -16.00
C THR A 34 -0.25 -5.53 -17.13
N GLY A 35 1.07 -5.42 -17.29
CA GLY A 35 1.71 -4.67 -18.37
C GLY A 35 2.26 -3.30 -17.94
N ALA A 36 2.93 -2.62 -18.87
CA ALA A 36 3.67 -1.38 -18.62
C ALA A 36 2.81 -0.19 -18.14
N GLY A 37 1.49 -0.24 -18.39
CA GLY A 37 0.53 0.76 -17.91
C GLY A 37 0.10 0.57 -16.46
N VAL A 38 0.54 -0.50 -15.78
CA VAL A 38 0.25 -0.73 -14.36
C VAL A 38 1.42 -0.25 -13.52
N MET A 39 1.24 0.85 -12.80
CA MET A 39 2.27 1.35 -11.88
C MET A 39 2.40 0.42 -10.69
N GLY A 40 1.28 -0.04 -10.13
CA GLY A 40 1.29 -0.96 -9.00
C GLY A 40 -0.08 -1.36 -8.51
N ILE A 41 -0.11 -2.50 -7.83
CA ILE A 41 -1.27 -2.98 -7.09
C ILE A 41 -0.88 -3.06 -5.62
N PHE A 42 -1.68 -2.42 -4.77
CA PHE A 42 -1.43 -2.30 -3.35
C PHE A 42 -2.62 -2.81 -2.55
N GLU A 43 -2.37 -3.66 -1.56
CA GLU A 43 -3.42 -4.21 -0.70
C GLU A 43 -3.14 -3.94 0.78
N GLY A 44 -4.22 -3.85 1.56
CA GLY A 44 -4.13 -3.61 2.98
C GLY A 44 -5.42 -3.90 3.73
N ARG A 45 -5.35 -3.83 5.05
CA ARG A 45 -6.50 -3.98 5.95
C ARG A 45 -6.48 -2.84 6.94
N CYS A 46 -7.56 -2.07 6.92
CA CYS A 46 -7.64 -0.84 7.69
C CYS A 46 -8.91 -0.83 8.54
N PRO A 47 -8.95 0.02 9.58
CA PRO A 47 -10.10 0.10 10.46
C PRO A 47 -11.27 0.75 9.69
N CYS A 48 -12.43 0.08 9.72
CA CYS A 48 -13.50 0.37 8.77
C CYS A 48 -14.31 1.62 9.15
N GLN A 49 -14.72 1.76 10.41
CA GLN A 49 -15.56 2.89 10.85
C GLN A 49 -14.84 4.23 10.68
N GLU A 50 -13.55 4.25 11.03
CA GLU A 50 -12.70 5.43 11.03
C GLU A 50 -12.47 5.92 9.60
N LEU A 51 -12.16 5.01 8.66
CA LEU A 51 -12.04 5.36 7.25
C LEU A 51 -13.38 5.72 6.62
N ALA A 52 -14.46 5.06 7.01
CA ALA A 52 -15.80 5.43 6.54
C ALA A 52 -16.15 6.87 6.96
N THR A 53 -15.84 7.23 8.21
CA THR A 53 -16.02 8.60 8.73
C THR A 53 -15.16 9.60 7.95
N LEU A 54 -13.87 9.29 7.75
CA LEU A 54 -12.95 10.16 7.00
C LEU A 54 -13.40 10.40 5.55
N LEU A 55 -13.98 9.38 4.93
CA LEU A 55 -14.41 9.39 3.53
C LEU A 55 -15.90 9.66 3.36
N LYS A 56 -16.63 10.02 4.43
CA LYS A 56 -18.09 10.22 4.42
C LYS A 56 -18.88 9.06 3.79
N ALA A 57 -18.36 7.83 3.91
CA ALA A 57 -18.99 6.63 3.40
C ALA A 57 -19.94 6.03 4.44
N SER A 58 -21.08 5.50 3.97
CA SER A 58 -22.02 4.79 4.85
C SER A 58 -21.63 3.31 4.96
N VAL A 59 -21.50 2.81 6.19
CA VAL A 59 -21.25 1.40 6.50
C VAL A 59 -22.16 0.90 7.62
N SER A 60 -22.32 -0.42 7.74
CA SER A 60 -22.99 -1.01 8.90
C SER A 60 -22.18 -0.82 10.17
N ALA A 61 -22.84 -0.80 11.32
CA ALA A 61 -22.18 -0.72 12.64
C ALA A 61 -21.18 -1.87 12.87
N GLU A 62 -21.45 -3.04 12.28
CA GLU A 62 -20.59 -4.23 12.36
C GLU A 62 -19.33 -4.14 11.48
N CYS A 63 -19.14 -3.08 10.71
CA CYS A 63 -17.95 -2.94 9.90
C CYS A 63 -16.77 -2.49 10.77
N PHE A 64 -15.99 -3.45 11.28
CA PHE A 64 -14.79 -3.14 12.07
C PHE A 64 -13.50 -3.18 11.22
N LYS A 65 -13.50 -3.90 10.09
CA LYS A 65 -12.33 -4.04 9.21
C LYS A 65 -12.69 -3.96 7.75
N THR A 66 -11.96 -3.15 7.00
CA THR A 66 -12.05 -3.08 5.54
C THR A 66 -10.78 -3.62 4.88
N LYS A 67 -10.94 -4.52 3.90
CA LYS A 67 -9.88 -4.84 2.95
C LYS A 67 -9.84 -3.76 1.87
N TRP A 68 -8.64 -3.43 1.42
CA TRP A 68 -8.38 -2.51 0.33
C TRP A 68 -7.56 -3.19 -0.76
N SER A 69 -7.88 -2.89 -2.02
CA SER A 69 -7.09 -3.25 -3.19
C SER A 69 -7.10 -2.08 -4.15
N LEU A 70 -5.96 -1.41 -4.26
CA LEU A 70 -5.75 -0.23 -5.09
C LEU A 70 -4.87 -0.60 -6.28
N THR A 71 -5.34 -0.35 -7.48
CA THR A 71 -4.54 -0.42 -8.72
C THR A 71 -4.29 1.00 -9.21
N LEU A 72 -3.03 1.38 -9.34
CA LEU A 72 -2.62 2.66 -9.92
C LEU A 72 -2.15 2.43 -11.36
N LEU A 73 -2.76 3.13 -12.31
CA LEU A 73 -2.44 3.05 -13.72
C LEU A 73 -1.67 4.30 -14.16
N GLN A 74 -0.79 4.12 -15.13
CA GLN A 74 0.01 5.19 -15.71
C GLN A 74 0.04 5.05 -17.22
N ASP A 75 0.41 6.12 -17.90
CA ASP A 75 0.71 6.05 -19.32
C ASP A 75 1.99 5.22 -19.54
N PRO A 76 1.98 4.19 -20.41
CA PRO A 76 3.09 3.25 -20.54
C PRO A 76 4.35 3.87 -21.16
N GLN A 77 4.24 5.03 -21.82
CA GLN A 77 5.38 5.69 -22.49
C GLN A 77 5.98 6.77 -21.60
N THR A 78 5.13 7.63 -21.06
CA THR A 78 5.52 8.81 -20.28
C THR A 78 5.63 8.53 -18.79
N ARG A 79 5.05 7.42 -18.32
CA ARG A 79 4.89 7.04 -16.90
C ARG A 79 4.10 8.06 -16.07
N GLN A 80 3.33 8.92 -16.72
CA GLN A 80 2.49 9.88 -16.03
C GLN A 80 1.26 9.20 -15.41
N PRO A 81 0.81 9.65 -14.21
CA PRO A 81 -0.43 9.17 -13.61
C PRO A 81 -1.63 9.30 -14.56
N THR A 82 -2.48 8.27 -14.60
CA THR A 82 -3.73 8.31 -15.39
C THR A 82 -4.93 8.07 -14.49
N THR A 83 -5.30 6.80 -14.32
CA THR A 83 -6.49 6.40 -13.58
C THR A 83 -6.17 5.39 -12.50
N TYR A 84 -7.09 5.20 -11.58
CA TYR A 84 -6.99 4.19 -10.55
C TYR A 84 -8.26 3.34 -10.50
N GLU A 85 -8.11 2.13 -9.95
CA GLU A 85 -9.23 1.33 -9.50
C GLU A 85 -9.06 1.02 -8.02
N LEU A 86 -10.09 1.30 -7.24
CA LEU A 86 -10.11 1.10 -5.80
C LEU A 86 -11.26 0.18 -5.43
N ASP A 87 -10.89 -1.01 -4.97
CA ASP A 87 -11.78 -2.02 -4.43
C ASP A 87 -11.60 -2.09 -2.92
N GLY A 88 -12.67 -2.41 -2.21
CA GLY A 88 -12.61 -2.57 -0.78
C GLY A 88 -13.97 -2.86 -0.17
N SER A 89 -14.03 -2.95 1.17
CA SER A 89 -15.30 -3.32 1.81
C SER A 89 -16.40 -2.26 1.64
N PHE A 90 -16.02 -1.00 1.42
CA PHE A 90 -16.93 0.10 1.05
C PHE A 90 -17.45 0.01 -0.40
N TYR A 91 -16.66 -0.58 -1.28
CA TYR A 91 -16.83 -0.53 -2.73
C TYR A 91 -17.12 -1.92 -3.33
N ARG A 92 -17.66 -2.84 -2.51
CA ARG A 92 -17.89 -4.25 -2.92
C ARG A 92 -18.85 -4.36 -4.10
N ALA A 93 -19.89 -3.53 -4.11
CA ALA A 93 -20.87 -3.49 -5.20
C ALA A 93 -20.36 -2.68 -6.39
N ASN A 94 -19.71 -1.54 -6.12
CA ASN A 94 -19.25 -0.60 -7.13
C ASN A 94 -17.81 -0.21 -6.83
N ARG A 95 -16.86 -0.74 -7.62
CA ARG A 95 -15.46 -0.33 -7.54
C ARG A 95 -15.37 1.15 -7.84
N ARG A 96 -14.66 1.88 -7.01
CA ARG A 96 -14.40 3.29 -7.27
C ARG A 96 -13.30 3.40 -8.31
N LYS A 97 -13.54 4.23 -9.32
CA LYS A 97 -12.57 4.58 -10.35
C LYS A 97 -12.48 6.09 -10.45
N GLY A 98 -11.33 6.58 -10.88
CA GLY A 98 -11.11 8.01 -11.05
C GLY A 98 -9.70 8.29 -11.56
N SER A 99 -9.36 9.56 -11.65
CA SER A 99 -8.00 10.01 -11.92
C SER A 99 -7.19 10.03 -10.62
N TRP A 100 -5.88 9.83 -10.75
CA TRP A 100 -4.96 10.09 -9.65
C TRP A 100 -3.82 10.97 -10.12
N SER A 101 -3.22 11.66 -9.16
CA SER A 101 -2.11 12.58 -9.40
C SER A 101 -1.05 12.44 -8.31
N ILE A 102 0.14 12.93 -8.60
CA ILE A 102 1.21 13.08 -7.63
C ILE A 102 1.22 14.53 -7.17
N VAL A 103 1.04 14.76 -5.88
CA VAL A 103 1.16 16.06 -5.23
C VAL A 103 2.30 16.04 -4.23
N GLN A 104 2.92 17.19 -3.99
CA GLN A 104 4.00 17.31 -3.03
C GLN A 104 3.51 17.85 -1.69
N GLY A 105 4.19 17.41 -0.64
CA GLY A 105 4.18 18.00 0.67
C GLY A 105 3.10 17.47 1.60
N THR A 106 3.54 17.24 2.83
CA THR A 106 2.71 17.28 4.03
C THR A 106 3.00 18.58 4.78
N LYS A 107 2.23 18.87 5.83
CA LYS A 107 2.51 20.03 6.70
C LYS A 107 3.92 20.00 7.29
N ASN A 108 4.46 18.82 7.56
CA ASN A 108 5.73 18.64 8.27
C ASN A 108 6.92 18.41 7.34
N ASP A 109 6.68 18.00 6.09
CA ASP A 109 7.72 17.81 5.09
C ASP A 109 7.18 18.17 3.69
N PRO A 110 7.63 19.29 3.09
CA PRO A 110 7.17 19.74 1.78
C PRO A 110 7.65 18.84 0.63
N ASN A 111 8.66 18.00 0.84
CA ASN A 111 9.21 17.13 -0.20
C ASN A 111 8.53 15.75 -0.25
N THR A 112 7.63 15.46 0.71
CA THR A 112 6.91 14.19 0.74
C THR A 112 6.11 13.99 -0.56
N VAL A 113 6.26 12.82 -1.18
CA VAL A 113 5.44 12.43 -2.34
C VAL A 113 4.11 11.89 -1.85
N VAL A 114 3.01 12.49 -2.31
CA VAL A 114 1.64 12.09 -1.97
C VAL A 114 0.88 11.73 -3.24
N TYR A 115 0.25 10.58 -3.25
CA TYR A 115 -0.70 10.19 -4.28
C TYR A 115 -2.09 10.66 -3.86
N GLN A 116 -2.73 11.44 -4.74
CA GLN A 116 -4.08 11.95 -4.56
C GLN A 116 -5.02 11.18 -5.49
N LEU A 117 -6.00 10.47 -4.92
CA LEU A 117 -7.04 9.76 -5.67
C LEU A 117 -8.30 10.62 -5.68
N GLU A 118 -8.63 11.17 -6.84
CA GLU A 118 -9.77 12.08 -6.99
C GLU A 118 -11.11 11.34 -6.86
N SER A 119 -12.15 12.03 -6.39
CA SER A 119 -13.54 11.58 -6.50
C SER A 119 -14.33 12.70 -7.17
N ASP A 120 -15.54 12.36 -7.65
CA ASP A 120 -16.52 13.38 -8.03
C ASP A 120 -16.89 14.29 -6.84
N ASN A 121 -16.78 13.76 -5.63
CA ASN A 121 -16.92 14.49 -4.38
C ASN A 121 -15.54 14.76 -3.72
N PRO A 122 -15.10 16.03 -3.58
CA PRO A 122 -13.82 16.37 -2.93
C PRO A 122 -13.70 15.85 -1.48
N ASP A 123 -14.83 15.69 -0.78
CA ASP A 123 -14.84 15.12 0.57
C ASP A 123 -14.46 13.63 0.60
N GLU A 124 -14.39 12.98 -0.55
CA GLU A 124 -14.02 11.57 -0.69
C GLU A 124 -12.61 11.38 -1.26
N THR A 125 -11.88 12.46 -1.54
CA THR A 125 -10.48 12.38 -2.01
C THR A 125 -9.63 11.58 -1.02
N VAL A 126 -8.86 10.62 -1.53
CA VAL A 126 -7.95 9.81 -0.74
C VAL A 126 -6.53 10.32 -0.93
N TYR A 127 -5.81 10.53 0.17
CA TYR A 127 -4.40 10.91 0.16
C TYR A 127 -3.56 9.76 0.69
N LEU A 128 -2.53 9.39 -0.07
CA LEU A 128 -1.60 8.31 0.27
C LEU A 128 -0.18 8.84 0.20
N MET A 129 0.53 8.86 1.33
CA MET A 129 1.96 9.14 1.33
C MET A 129 2.72 7.94 0.77
N LYS A 130 3.62 8.20 -0.18
CA LYS A 130 4.58 7.21 -0.67
C LYS A 130 5.69 7.04 0.36
N GLY A 131 5.73 5.88 1.03
CA GLY A 131 6.84 5.52 1.91
C GLY A 131 8.07 5.12 1.10
N ASP A 132 7.86 4.22 0.16
CA ASP A 132 8.86 3.77 -0.83
C ASP A 132 8.15 3.26 -2.10
N GLU A 133 8.76 2.38 -2.88
CA GLU A 133 8.13 1.81 -4.08
C GLU A 133 7.02 0.78 -3.77
N ASN A 134 7.04 0.20 -2.57
CA ASN A 134 6.22 -0.93 -2.15
C ASN A 134 5.24 -0.60 -1.02
N VAL A 135 5.33 0.57 -0.40
CA VAL A 135 4.49 0.92 0.76
C VAL A 135 3.84 2.29 0.60
N LEU A 136 2.52 2.33 0.82
CA LEU A 136 1.71 3.55 0.88
C LEU A 136 1.04 3.69 2.25
N PHE A 137 0.97 4.91 2.77
CA PHE A 137 0.32 5.22 4.04
C PHE A 137 -0.87 6.15 3.83
N PHE A 138 -2.04 5.84 4.37
CA PHE A 138 -3.16 6.78 4.34
C PHE A 138 -2.87 8.03 5.15
N LEU A 139 -3.34 9.15 4.60
CA LEU A 139 -3.33 10.44 5.27
C LEU A 139 -4.78 10.90 5.55
N ASP A 140 -4.91 11.77 6.54
CA ASP A 140 -6.14 12.53 6.73
C ASP A 140 -6.31 13.63 5.67
N LYS A 141 -7.40 14.40 5.75
CA LYS A 141 -7.67 15.52 4.81
C LYS A 141 -6.67 16.66 4.88
N ASN A 142 -5.94 16.78 5.98
CA ASN A 142 -4.88 17.76 6.18
C ASN A 142 -3.48 17.20 5.81
N LYS A 143 -3.42 16.01 5.21
CA LYS A 143 -2.21 15.28 4.85
C LYS A 143 -1.34 14.89 6.06
N ASN A 144 -1.94 14.68 7.23
CA ASN A 144 -1.25 14.06 8.37
C ASN A 144 -1.35 12.54 8.27
N LEU A 145 -0.31 11.84 8.74
CA LEU A 145 -0.32 10.37 8.81
C LEU A 145 -1.44 9.87 9.72
N LEU A 146 -2.22 8.92 9.22
CA LEU A 146 -3.12 8.15 10.05
C LEU A 146 -2.32 7.08 10.79
N VAL A 147 -2.46 7.04 12.11
CA VAL A 147 -1.76 6.08 12.97
C VAL A 147 -2.72 4.97 13.35
N GLY A 148 -2.27 3.73 13.16
CA GLY A 148 -3.01 2.53 13.51
C GLY A 148 -3.05 2.27 15.01
N ASN A 149 -3.61 1.11 15.37
CA ASN A 149 -3.65 0.59 16.72
C ASN A 149 -3.19 -0.88 16.72
N GLU A 150 -3.42 -1.60 17.82
CA GLU A 150 -3.03 -3.01 17.98
C GLU A 150 -3.72 -3.97 17.00
N LEU A 151 -4.84 -3.56 16.39
CA LEU A 151 -5.62 -4.40 15.48
C LEU A 151 -5.44 -4.04 14.00
N PHE A 152 -5.25 -2.75 13.71
CA PHE A 152 -5.27 -2.25 12.33
C PHE A 152 -4.20 -1.22 12.06
N SER A 153 -3.67 -1.26 10.83
CA SER A 153 -2.80 -0.22 10.29
C SER A 153 -3.51 0.56 9.18
N TYR A 154 -2.91 1.69 8.80
CA TYR A 154 -3.34 2.52 7.68
C TYR A 154 -2.34 2.40 6.51
N THR A 155 -1.93 1.17 6.22
CA THR A 155 -0.85 0.87 5.28
C THR A 155 -1.34 -0.03 4.15
N LEU A 156 -0.97 0.30 2.91
CA LEU A 156 -1.12 -0.56 1.74
C LEU A 156 0.26 -1.03 1.28
N ASN A 157 0.41 -2.32 1.06
CA ASN A 157 1.65 -2.93 0.60
C ASN A 157 1.49 -3.38 -0.85
N ARG A 158 2.54 -3.21 -1.65
CA ARG A 158 2.58 -3.69 -3.02
C ARG A 158 2.48 -5.21 -3.01
N VAL A 159 1.66 -5.71 -3.91
CA VAL A 159 1.43 -7.13 -4.08
C VAL A 159 1.72 -7.56 -5.51
N GLU A 160 2.17 -8.81 -5.62
CA GLU A 160 2.32 -9.51 -6.88
C GLU A 160 1.51 -10.80 -6.85
N ARG A 161 1.00 -11.22 -8.01
CA ARG A 161 0.23 -12.46 -8.09
C ARG A 161 1.17 -13.65 -8.13
N LYS A 162 0.88 -14.70 -7.35
CA LYS A 162 1.35 -16.04 -7.68
C LYS A 162 0.61 -16.52 -8.92
N ILE A 163 1.32 -16.72 -10.04
CA ILE A 163 0.77 -17.49 -11.15
C ILE A 163 0.53 -18.90 -10.59
N LYS A 164 -0.73 -19.34 -10.63
CA LYS A 164 -1.06 -20.72 -10.30
C LYS A 164 -0.53 -21.57 -11.45
N THR A 165 0.57 -22.28 -11.23
CA THR A 165 1.00 -23.33 -12.14
C THR A 165 0.08 -24.52 -11.89
N ASP A 166 -0.66 -24.93 -12.91
CA ASP A 166 -1.49 -26.14 -12.90
C ASP A 166 -0.63 -27.42 -12.90
#